data_AF-A0A8M1HIW9-F1
#
_entry.id   AF-A0A8M1HIW9-F1
#
_cell.length_a   1.000
_cell.length_b   1.000
_cell.length_c   1.000
_cell.angle_alpha   90.00
_cell.angle_beta   90.00
_cell.angle_gamma   90.00
#
_symmetry.space_group_name_H-M   'P 1'
#
loop_
_entity.id
_entity.type
_entity.pdbx_description
1 polymer ?
#
loop_
_entity_poly.entity_id
_entity_poly.type
_entity_poly.pdbx_seq_one_letter_code
_entity_poly.pdbx_strand_id
1 'polypeptide(L)'
;MKSPVGGGGLICIKIQRREPSSQHLLAGENSDTSSASKDYDQLSSGEMKLTIASLVSFLRPAAPLLVLLSLLVIGWAERAAGLPINPPISDPLRNPDTYAAVREVSQHAQSLDTGDDSDTRLMPKANTDQDLLKLCCLHANILDYYLYNILSHRDNEHHKMQRLRTDLTRVSEDLQAHGCNVTHYHDHHHAVEFRRKLTKMGGERGITKAMGEIDILFNYLQDFCAKPKNSTGPAAAQ
;
A
#
# COMPACT_ATOMS: atom_id res chain seq x y z
N MET A 1 9.06 32.88 49.46
CA MET A 1 7.92 31.97 49.18
C MET A 1 8.37 30.90 48.19
N LYS A 2 7.74 29.72 48.15
CA LYS A 2 8.28 28.53 47.46
C LYS A 2 7.16 27.72 46.80
N SER A 3 7.07 27.78 45.47
CA SER A 3 6.05 27.05 44.68
C SER A 3 6.66 26.56 43.35
N PRO A 4 7.06 25.28 43.26
CA PRO A 4 7.27 24.57 41.99
C PRO A 4 5.98 23.85 41.55
N VAL A 5 6.11 22.95 40.56
CA VAL A 5 5.13 22.00 39.96
C VAL A 5 4.56 22.46 38.61
N GLY A 6 4.56 21.52 37.65
CA GLY A 6 4.14 21.73 36.26
C GLY A 6 4.70 20.72 35.23
N GLY A 7 5.32 19.61 35.68
CA GLY A 7 5.93 18.62 34.80
C GLY A 7 4.92 17.68 34.15
N GLY A 8 4.47 17.99 32.93
CA GLY A 8 3.59 17.12 32.13
C GLY A 8 4.34 15.95 31.51
N GLY A 9 4.55 14.86 32.26
CA GLY A 9 5.12 13.62 31.73
C GLY A 9 4.11 12.84 30.89
N LEU A 10 4.42 12.59 29.62
CA LEU A 10 3.63 11.67 28.78
C LEU A 10 3.80 10.23 29.29
N ILE A 11 2.68 9.59 29.65
CA ILE A 11 2.67 8.20 30.12
C ILE A 11 2.62 7.28 28.89
N CYS A 12 3.75 6.67 28.54
CA CYS A 12 3.78 5.58 27.56
C CYS A 12 3.11 4.33 28.16
N ILE A 13 1.84 4.11 27.84
CA ILE A 13 1.10 2.92 28.27
C ILE A 13 1.64 1.69 27.52
N LYS A 14 2.49 0.91 28.19
CA LYS A 14 3.04 -0.34 27.67
C LYS A 14 2.00 -1.45 27.75
N ILE A 15 1.12 -1.54 26.75
CA ILE A 15 0.08 -2.58 26.67
C ILE A 15 0.75 -3.95 26.44
N GLN A 16 0.66 -4.82 27.45
CA GLN A 16 1.11 -6.21 27.37
C GLN A 16 0.21 -6.99 26.39
N ARG A 17 0.78 -7.50 25.29
CA ARG A 17 0.05 -8.35 24.32
C ARG A 17 -0.50 -9.58 25.04
N ARG A 18 -1.81 -9.80 25.00
CA ARG A 18 -2.52 -10.92 25.64
C ARG A 18 -3.07 -11.85 24.56
N GLU A 19 -2.69 -13.13 24.59
CA GLU A 19 -3.15 -14.09 23.59
C GLU A 19 -4.58 -14.57 23.85
N PRO A 20 -5.39 -14.81 22.79
CA PRO A 20 -6.69 -15.44 22.92
C PRO A 20 -6.52 -16.97 23.05
N SER A 21 -6.81 -17.52 24.24
CA SER A 21 -6.86 -18.96 24.42
C SER A 21 -8.07 -19.55 23.71
N SER A 22 -7.87 -20.58 22.89
CA SER A 22 -8.95 -21.36 22.29
C SER A 22 -9.86 -21.97 23.37
N GLN A 23 -11.18 -21.91 23.14
CA GLN A 23 -12.14 -22.86 23.69
C GLN A 23 -13.11 -23.30 22.58
N HIS A 24 -13.71 -24.47 22.78
CA HIS A 24 -14.28 -25.31 21.74
C HIS A 24 -15.48 -26.03 22.35
N LEU A 25 -16.69 -25.94 21.76
CA LEU A 25 -17.78 -26.95 21.83
C LEU A 25 -19.06 -26.44 21.11
N LEU A 26 -19.61 -27.30 20.24
CA LEU A 26 -21.01 -27.81 20.15
C LEU A 26 -22.23 -26.92 20.53
N ALA A 27 -23.46 -27.14 20.00
CA ALA A 27 -23.98 -27.84 18.81
C ALA A 27 -25.52 -27.61 18.72
N GLY A 28 -26.13 -27.92 17.57
CA GLY A 28 -27.59 -27.87 17.32
C GLY A 28 -27.86 -27.27 15.92
N GLU A 29 -28.50 -27.91 14.93
CA GLU A 29 -29.76 -28.69 14.88
C GLU A 29 -31.03 -27.84 15.06
N ASN A 30 -32.08 -27.94 14.23
CA ASN A 30 -32.23 -28.62 12.92
C ASN A 30 -33.46 -28.08 12.17
N SER A 31 -33.70 -28.54 10.92
CA SER A 31 -34.99 -28.46 10.17
C SER A 31 -35.53 -27.07 9.76
N ASP A 32 -36.43 -26.87 8.78
CA ASP A 32 -36.88 -27.56 7.53
C ASP A 32 -37.87 -26.58 6.80
N THR A 33 -38.37 -26.70 5.55
CA THR A 33 -38.27 -27.64 4.39
C THR A 33 -38.61 -26.87 3.08
N SER A 34 -38.63 -27.57 1.93
CA SER A 34 -39.45 -27.25 0.71
C SER A 34 -38.88 -26.21 -0.27
N SER A 35 -38.28 -26.60 -1.42
CA SER A 35 -38.84 -27.08 -2.71
C SER A 35 -39.14 -25.93 -3.72
N ALA A 36 -39.13 -26.09 -5.04
CA ALA A 36 -39.03 -27.27 -5.93
C ALA A 36 -38.21 -26.89 -7.20
N SER A 37 -37.31 -27.72 -7.75
CA SER A 37 -37.52 -28.84 -8.70
C SER A 37 -37.39 -28.46 -10.19
N LYS A 38 -37.03 -29.46 -11.03
CA LYS A 38 -36.80 -29.49 -12.49
C LYS A 38 -35.47 -28.94 -13.03
N ASP A 39 -34.85 -29.53 -14.06
CA ASP A 39 -34.96 -30.90 -14.63
C ASP A 39 -33.69 -31.22 -15.45
N TYR A 40 -33.45 -32.51 -15.73
CA TYR A 40 -32.49 -33.04 -16.71
C TYR A 40 -33.30 -33.79 -17.81
N ASP A 41 -32.81 -34.27 -18.96
CA ASP A 41 -31.48 -34.42 -19.60
C ASP A 41 -31.74 -34.68 -21.12
N GLN A 42 -30.84 -34.96 -22.10
CA GLN A 42 -29.37 -35.08 -22.25
C GLN A 42 -29.04 -34.95 -23.77
N LEU A 43 -27.76 -35.03 -24.16
CA LEU A 43 -27.24 -35.69 -25.39
C LEU A 43 -27.52 -35.07 -26.79
N SER A 44 -26.45 -34.78 -27.55
CA SER A 44 -26.08 -35.57 -28.75
C SER A 44 -24.74 -35.11 -29.36
N SER A 45 -24.05 -36.03 -30.06
CA SER A 45 -22.79 -35.80 -30.75
C SER A 45 -22.98 -35.76 -32.28
N GLY A 46 -22.09 -35.08 -33.00
CA GLY A 46 -22.08 -35.03 -34.46
C GLY A 46 -20.79 -34.40 -35.01
N GLU A 47 -19.99 -35.16 -35.75
CA GLU A 47 -18.69 -34.72 -36.25
C GLU A 47 -18.74 -33.98 -37.60
N MET A 48 -17.75 -33.10 -37.77
CA MET A 48 -17.02 -32.76 -39.00
C MET A 48 -17.68 -32.94 -40.38
N LYS A 49 -17.67 -31.86 -41.16
CA LYS A 49 -17.02 -31.87 -42.49
C LYS A 49 -16.55 -30.49 -42.93
N LEU A 50 -15.37 -30.46 -43.53
CA LEU A 50 -14.71 -29.28 -44.10
C LEU A 50 -14.90 -29.28 -45.62
N THR A 51 -15.26 -28.13 -46.21
CA THR A 51 -15.32 -27.97 -47.68
C THR A 51 -14.63 -26.67 -48.12
N ILE A 52 -13.37 -26.81 -48.55
CA ILE A 52 -12.59 -25.72 -49.16
C ILE A 52 -12.87 -25.72 -50.67
N ALA A 53 -13.69 -24.79 -51.16
CA ALA A 53 -13.78 -24.47 -52.59
C ALA A 53 -14.50 -23.14 -52.87
N SER A 54 -13.74 -22.04 -53.01
CA SER A 54 -13.75 -21.19 -54.22
C SER A 54 -12.88 -19.93 -54.01
N LEU A 55 -11.67 -19.96 -54.54
CA LEU A 55 -10.88 -18.76 -54.82
C LEU A 55 -11.06 -18.43 -56.31
N VAL A 56 -11.36 -17.16 -56.65
CA VAL A 56 -10.81 -16.47 -57.84
C VAL A 56 -11.19 -14.98 -57.85
N SER A 57 -10.20 -14.13 -58.11
CA SER A 57 -10.26 -12.75 -58.64
C SER A 57 -11.25 -11.72 -58.07
N PHE A 58 -10.73 -10.87 -57.17
CA PHE A 58 -10.80 -9.40 -57.36
C PHE A 58 -9.47 -8.74 -56.96
N LEU A 59 -8.43 -8.96 -57.77
CA LEU A 59 -7.13 -8.29 -57.63
C LEU A 59 -7.19 -6.85 -58.19
N ARG A 60 -7.44 -5.87 -57.33
CA ARG A 60 -7.13 -4.44 -57.54
C ARG A 60 -6.60 -3.80 -56.24
N PRO A 61 -5.79 -2.72 -56.31
CA PRO A 61 -4.70 -2.53 -55.36
C PRO A 61 -5.09 -1.84 -54.04
N ALA A 62 -5.43 -2.64 -53.01
CA ALA A 62 -5.58 -2.18 -51.62
C ALA A 62 -4.24 -2.03 -50.85
N ALA A 63 -3.10 -2.26 -51.53
CA ALA A 63 -1.76 -2.26 -50.94
C ALA A 63 -1.41 -1.04 -50.05
N PRO A 64 -1.65 0.24 -50.44
CA PRO A 64 -1.25 1.37 -49.61
C PRO A 64 -2.04 1.48 -48.30
N LEU A 65 -3.29 1.02 -48.28
CA LEU A 65 -4.13 1.05 -47.07
C LEU A 65 -3.68 0.01 -46.04
N LEU A 66 -3.28 -1.18 -46.48
CA LEU A 66 -2.73 -2.21 -45.58
C LEU A 66 -1.38 -1.78 -45.00
N VAL A 67 -0.51 -1.14 -45.79
CA VAL A 67 0.76 -0.58 -45.29
C VAL A 67 0.53 0.55 -44.28
N LEU A 68 -0.43 1.46 -44.53
CA LEU A 68 -0.81 2.47 -43.53
C LEU A 68 -1.33 1.83 -42.23
N LEU A 69 -2.19 0.81 -42.35
CA LEU A 69 -2.75 0.13 -41.17
C LEU A 69 -1.66 -0.53 -40.33
N SER A 70 -0.70 -1.24 -40.95
CA SER A 70 0.46 -1.80 -40.26
C SER A 70 1.33 -0.72 -39.59
N LEU A 71 1.56 0.43 -40.25
CA LEU A 71 2.32 1.53 -39.69
C LEU A 71 1.65 2.20 -38.49
N LEU A 72 0.30 2.19 -38.41
CA LEU A 72 -0.39 2.63 -37.19
C LEU A 72 -0.11 1.67 -36.02
N VAL A 73 -0.30 0.35 -36.18
CA VAL A 73 -0.22 -0.61 -35.06
C VAL A 73 1.16 -0.62 -34.38
N ILE A 74 2.23 -0.33 -35.12
CA ILE A 74 3.61 -0.27 -34.61
C ILE A 74 3.79 0.83 -33.52
N GLY A 75 2.91 1.83 -33.44
CA GLY A 75 2.97 2.90 -32.45
C GLY A 75 2.64 2.53 -30.99
N TRP A 76 2.16 1.29 -30.72
CA TRP A 76 1.66 0.89 -29.40
C TRP A 76 2.35 -0.33 -28.77
N ALA A 77 3.62 -0.56 -29.10
CA ALA A 77 4.36 -1.75 -28.65
C ALA A 77 5.50 -1.49 -27.63
N GLU A 78 5.66 -0.27 -27.10
CA GLU A 78 6.81 0.03 -26.21
C GLU A 78 6.47 0.83 -24.93
N ARG A 79 5.31 0.54 -24.32
CA ARG A 79 5.23 0.63 -22.84
C ARG A 79 5.86 -0.62 -22.23
N ALA A 80 7.19 -0.66 -22.29
CA ALA A 80 7.98 -1.47 -21.37
C ALA A 80 7.70 -0.95 -19.95
N ALA A 81 6.72 -1.55 -19.28
CA ALA A 81 6.43 -1.28 -17.88
C ALA A 81 7.66 -1.74 -17.08
N GLY A 82 8.53 -0.79 -16.75
CA GLY A 82 9.74 -1.04 -15.98
C GLY A 82 9.37 -1.67 -14.65
N LEU A 83 9.50 -2.99 -14.55
CA LEU A 83 9.37 -3.70 -13.29
C LEU A 83 10.35 -3.04 -12.30
N PRO A 84 9.90 -2.71 -11.07
CA PRO A 84 10.75 -2.01 -10.12
C PRO A 84 12.03 -2.83 -9.93
N ILE A 85 13.18 -2.17 -10.17
CA ILE A 85 14.49 -2.81 -10.35
C ILE A 85 14.86 -3.70 -9.14
N ASN A 86 14.27 -3.39 -7.99
CA ASN A 86 14.18 -4.24 -6.82
C ASN A 86 12.70 -4.32 -6.37
N PRO A 87 12.17 -5.51 -6.00
CA PRO A 87 10.84 -5.59 -5.39
C PRO A 87 10.86 -5.01 -3.97
N PRO A 88 9.79 -4.31 -3.51
CA PRO A 88 9.69 -3.86 -2.13
C PRO A 88 9.67 -5.01 -1.12
N ILE A 89 9.97 -4.67 0.12
CA ILE A 89 10.10 -5.62 1.23
C ILE A 89 8.77 -6.31 1.56
N SER A 90 7.68 -5.54 1.57
CA SER A 90 6.33 -5.96 1.98
C SER A 90 5.34 -5.89 0.82
N ASP A 91 4.46 -6.88 0.67
CA ASP A 91 3.55 -6.99 -0.49
C ASP A 91 2.48 -5.88 -0.60
N PRO A 92 1.88 -5.36 0.49
CA PRO A 92 0.99 -4.20 0.42
C PRO A 92 1.61 -2.95 -0.23
N LEU A 93 2.94 -2.77 -0.19
CA LEU A 93 3.63 -1.67 -0.90
C LEU A 93 3.53 -1.80 -2.43
N ARG A 94 3.07 -2.95 -2.97
CA ARG A 94 2.79 -3.16 -4.39
C ARG A 94 1.30 -3.20 -4.73
N ASN A 95 0.43 -3.29 -3.72
CA ASN A 95 -0.97 -3.60 -3.92
C ASN A 95 -1.71 -2.33 -4.43
N PRO A 96 -2.30 -2.35 -5.64
CA PRO A 96 -2.97 -1.17 -6.20
C PRO A 96 -4.16 -0.72 -5.35
N ASP A 97 -4.83 -1.65 -4.67
CA ASP A 97 -5.91 -1.33 -3.74
C ASP A 97 -5.41 -0.60 -2.49
N THR A 98 -4.22 -0.97 -1.99
CA THR A 98 -3.60 -0.32 -0.82
C THR A 98 -3.19 1.09 -1.18
N TYR A 99 -2.58 1.29 -2.35
CA TYR A 99 -2.29 2.62 -2.89
C TYR A 99 -3.57 3.45 -3.12
N ALA A 100 -4.65 2.84 -3.60
CA ALA A 100 -5.96 3.50 -3.71
C ALA A 100 -6.53 3.89 -2.34
N ALA A 101 -6.49 2.98 -1.35
CA ALA A 101 -6.95 3.24 0.02
C ALA A 101 -6.16 4.36 0.71
N VAL A 102 -4.81 4.36 0.57
CA VAL A 102 -3.91 5.43 1.00
C VAL A 102 -4.32 6.77 0.38
N ARG A 103 -4.47 6.80 -0.94
CA ARG A 103 -4.78 8.02 -1.69
C ARG A 103 -6.18 8.55 -1.39
N GLU A 104 -7.21 7.71 -1.37
CA GLU A 104 -8.58 8.13 -1.04
C GLU A 104 -8.66 8.70 0.38
N VAL A 105 -8.00 8.08 1.36
CA VAL A 105 -7.96 8.58 2.75
C VAL A 105 -7.17 9.88 2.86
N SER A 106 -6.02 10.00 2.18
CA SER A 106 -5.26 11.26 2.15
C SER A 106 -6.07 12.39 1.51
N GLN A 107 -6.69 12.15 0.35
CA GLN A 107 -7.52 13.14 -0.35
C GLN A 107 -8.76 13.53 0.46
N HIS A 108 -9.39 12.60 1.19
CA HIS A 108 -10.48 12.92 2.09
C HIS A 108 -10.03 13.78 3.28
N ALA A 109 -8.89 13.47 3.90
CA ALA A 109 -8.34 14.28 4.98
C ALA A 109 -7.90 15.68 4.50
N GLN A 110 -7.31 15.78 3.31
CA GLN A 110 -6.97 17.05 2.66
C GLN A 110 -8.23 17.90 2.39
N SER A 111 -9.37 17.29 2.03
CA SER A 111 -10.64 18.03 1.85
C SER A 111 -11.28 18.48 3.17
N LEU A 112 -10.74 18.07 4.32
CA LEU A 112 -11.14 18.50 5.66
C LEU A 112 -10.12 19.47 6.31
N ASP A 113 -8.91 19.61 5.75
CA ASP A 113 -7.94 20.59 6.22
C ASP A 113 -8.38 22.00 5.81
N THR A 114 -8.82 22.76 6.81
CA THR A 114 -9.30 24.15 6.69
C THR A 114 -8.26 25.16 7.19
N GLY A 115 -7.03 24.70 7.45
CA GLY A 115 -5.94 25.54 7.95
C GLY A 115 -5.13 26.23 6.85
N ASP A 116 -4.72 27.47 7.14
CA ASP A 116 -3.68 28.22 6.40
C ASP A 116 -2.27 27.57 6.51
N ASP A 117 -2.14 26.51 7.32
CA ASP A 117 -0.95 25.69 7.48
C ASP A 117 -0.70 24.74 6.28
N SER A 118 -1.33 24.93 5.11
CA SER A 118 -1.22 24.06 3.92
C SER A 118 0.23 23.71 3.59
N ASP A 119 1.07 24.74 3.56
CA ASP A 119 2.45 24.71 3.09
C ASP A 119 3.42 24.11 4.13
N THR A 120 2.99 23.99 5.40
CA THR A 120 3.82 23.48 6.50
C THR A 120 3.82 21.96 6.52
N ARG A 121 4.55 21.36 5.57
CA ARG A 121 4.70 19.91 5.44
C ARG A 121 5.27 19.26 6.72
N LEU A 122 4.51 18.33 7.30
CA LEU A 122 4.88 17.52 8.46
C LEU A 122 6.03 16.57 8.12
N MET A 123 5.86 15.76 7.06
CA MET A 123 6.75 14.69 6.67
C MET A 123 8.15 15.25 6.32
N PRO A 124 9.22 14.86 7.04
CA PRO A 124 10.58 15.28 6.73
C PRO A 124 10.95 14.97 5.27
N LYS A 125 11.81 15.79 4.67
CA LYS A 125 12.37 15.48 3.34
C LYS A 125 13.47 14.44 3.52
N ALA A 126 13.30 13.26 2.92
CA ALA A 126 14.39 12.29 2.84
C ALA A 126 15.57 12.89 2.05
N ASN A 127 16.79 12.75 2.55
CA ASN A 127 17.99 12.99 1.75
C ASN A 127 18.49 11.67 1.15
N THR A 128 18.47 11.58 -0.18
CA THR A 128 18.92 10.44 -0.99
C THR A 128 20.42 10.14 -0.91
N ASP A 129 21.23 11.05 -0.34
CA ASP A 129 22.66 10.80 -0.09
C ASP A 129 22.91 9.80 1.06
N GLN A 130 21.86 9.36 1.76
CA GLN A 130 21.93 8.38 2.85
C GLN A 130 21.65 6.95 2.37
N ASP A 131 22.15 5.97 3.12
CA ASP A 131 21.82 4.55 2.98
C ASP A 131 20.30 4.33 2.87
N LEU A 132 19.86 3.67 1.79
CA LEU A 132 18.47 3.37 1.50
C LEU A 132 17.81 2.53 2.59
N LEU A 133 18.53 1.60 3.23
CA LEU A 133 18.02 0.81 4.34
C LEU A 133 17.79 1.71 5.57
N LYS A 134 18.69 2.66 5.83
CA LYS A 134 18.53 3.66 6.91
C LYS A 134 17.33 4.57 6.66
N LEU A 135 17.11 5.02 5.42
CA LEU A 135 15.92 5.80 5.03
C LEU A 135 14.64 4.96 5.18
N CYS A 136 14.64 3.71 4.73
CA CYS A 136 13.53 2.80 4.93
C CYS A 136 13.16 2.63 6.41
N CYS A 137 14.14 2.27 7.26
CA CYS A 137 13.89 2.03 8.68
C CYS A 137 13.52 3.29 9.46
N LEU A 138 13.92 4.47 8.99
CA LEU A 138 13.42 5.74 9.48
C LEU A 138 11.94 5.93 9.16
N HIS A 139 11.53 5.75 7.90
CA HIS A 139 10.12 5.88 7.52
C HIS A 139 9.25 4.79 8.16
N ALA A 140 9.81 3.60 8.46
CA ALA A 140 9.18 2.58 9.29
C ALA A 140 8.91 3.05 10.74
N ASN A 141 9.79 3.85 11.36
CA ASN A 141 9.51 4.44 12.68
C ASN A 141 8.37 5.46 12.61
N ILE A 142 8.29 6.25 11.54
CA ILE A 142 7.17 7.19 11.33
C ILE A 142 5.87 6.41 11.11
N LEU A 143 5.90 5.32 10.33
CA LEU A 143 4.77 4.41 10.13
C LEU A 143 4.25 3.80 11.44
N ASP A 144 5.16 3.33 12.29
CA ASP A 144 4.83 2.81 13.63
C ASP A 144 4.12 3.87 14.48
N TYR A 145 4.61 5.12 14.46
CA TYR A 145 3.94 6.23 15.11
C TYR A 145 2.53 6.50 14.52
N TYR A 146 2.36 6.44 13.20
CA TYR A 146 1.05 6.58 12.54
C TYR A 146 0.04 5.52 13.00
N LEU A 147 0.45 4.26 13.05
CA LEU A 147 -0.38 3.13 13.46
C LEU A 147 -0.89 3.27 14.91
N TYR A 148 -0.01 3.71 15.82
CA TYR A 148 -0.37 3.83 17.24
C TYR A 148 -1.03 5.16 17.64
N ASN A 149 -0.73 6.28 16.96
CA ASN A 149 -1.09 7.62 17.44
C ASN A 149 -1.97 8.42 16.47
N ILE A 150 -2.15 8.00 15.22
CA ILE A 150 -2.88 8.76 14.20
C ILE A 150 -4.07 7.95 13.69
N LEU A 151 -3.82 6.78 13.09
CA LEU A 151 -4.86 5.91 12.54
C LEU A 151 -5.81 5.38 13.63
N SER A 152 -5.27 5.09 14.82
CA SER A 152 -6.00 4.65 16.01
C SER A 152 -7.08 5.64 16.51
N HIS A 153 -7.00 6.92 16.15
CA HIS A 153 -8.03 7.92 16.48
C HIS A 153 -9.10 8.06 15.39
N ARG A 154 -8.86 7.52 14.19
CA ARG A 154 -9.61 7.79 12.95
C ARG A 154 -10.30 6.56 12.35
N ASP A 155 -10.26 5.41 13.02
CA ASP A 155 -10.65 4.06 12.56
C ASP A 155 -11.98 3.94 11.78
N ASN A 156 -12.94 4.84 12.02
CA ASN A 156 -14.29 4.79 11.44
C ASN A 156 -14.64 5.99 10.53
N GLU A 157 -13.75 6.97 10.35
CA GLU A 157 -14.07 8.20 9.60
C GLU A 157 -14.08 8.02 8.07
N HIS A 158 -13.36 7.02 7.55
CA HIS A 158 -13.39 6.70 6.12
C HIS A 158 -13.57 5.20 5.87
N HIS A 159 -14.37 4.83 4.87
CA HIS A 159 -14.73 3.44 4.59
C HIS A 159 -13.53 2.52 4.23
N LYS A 160 -12.40 3.10 3.81
CA LYS A 160 -11.14 2.36 3.57
C LYS A 160 -10.26 2.19 4.82
N MET A 161 -10.55 2.87 5.93
CA MET A 161 -9.61 3.03 7.06
C MET A 161 -9.19 1.68 7.67
N GLN A 162 -10.14 0.76 7.84
CA GLN A 162 -9.87 -0.58 8.37
C GLN A 162 -8.90 -1.38 7.47
N ARG A 163 -9.05 -1.28 6.14
CA ARG A 163 -8.11 -1.89 5.19
C ARG A 163 -6.76 -1.20 5.24
N LEU A 164 -6.75 0.14 5.17
CA LEU A 164 -5.53 0.94 5.22
C LEU A 164 -4.69 0.62 6.47
N ARG A 165 -5.33 0.55 7.65
CA ARG A 165 -4.66 0.18 8.89
C ARG A 165 -4.15 -1.26 8.88
N THR A 166 -4.92 -2.21 8.33
CA THR A 166 -4.48 -3.62 8.19
C THR A 166 -3.25 -3.73 7.29
N ASP A 167 -3.32 -3.16 6.09
CA ASP A 167 -2.25 -3.16 5.09
C ASP A 167 -0.98 -2.47 5.64
N LEU A 168 -1.11 -1.31 6.30
CA LEU A 168 0.01 -0.59 6.91
C LEU A 168 0.58 -1.27 8.16
N THR A 169 -0.24 -1.97 8.95
CA THR A 169 0.25 -2.81 10.05
C THR A 169 1.17 -3.89 9.50
N ARG A 170 0.74 -4.56 8.41
CA ARG A 170 1.53 -5.59 7.73
C ARG A 170 2.86 -5.04 7.19
N VAL A 171 2.87 -3.82 6.64
CA VAL A 171 4.12 -3.16 6.25
C VAL A 171 5.04 -2.97 7.45
N SER A 172 4.56 -2.47 8.60
CA SER A 172 5.42 -2.33 9.79
C SER A 172 6.01 -3.67 10.26
N GLU A 173 5.20 -4.73 10.28
CA GLU A 173 5.66 -6.09 10.63
C GLU A 173 6.75 -6.61 9.67
N ASP A 174 6.53 -6.53 8.36
CA ASP A 174 7.47 -7.02 7.35
C ASP A 174 8.79 -6.25 7.39
N LEU A 175 8.76 -4.93 7.61
CA LEU A 175 9.97 -4.10 7.74
C LEU A 175 10.75 -4.42 9.02
N GLN A 176 10.06 -4.64 10.14
CA GLN A 176 10.70 -5.09 11.38
C GLN A 176 11.35 -6.47 11.21
N ALA A 177 10.68 -7.40 10.51
CA ALA A 177 11.23 -8.72 10.20
C ALA A 177 12.46 -8.66 9.26
N HIS A 178 12.56 -7.65 8.39
CA HIS A 178 13.73 -7.39 7.55
C HIS A 178 14.83 -6.54 8.25
N GLY A 179 14.77 -6.39 9.57
CA GLY A 179 15.82 -5.79 10.39
C GLY A 179 15.63 -4.31 10.74
N CYS A 180 14.53 -3.67 10.33
CA CYS A 180 14.24 -2.31 10.76
C CYS A 180 13.78 -2.27 12.22
N ASN A 181 14.74 -2.16 13.14
CA ASN A 181 14.46 -1.86 14.54
C ASN A 181 13.90 -0.42 14.67
N VAL A 182 12.58 -0.28 14.53
CA VAL A 182 11.87 1.00 14.62
C VAL A 182 12.11 1.72 15.95
N THR A 183 12.39 1.01 17.05
CA THR A 183 12.70 1.65 18.34
C THR A 183 14.05 2.37 18.33
N HIS A 184 15.05 1.85 17.61
CA HIS A 184 16.37 2.50 17.48
C HIS A 184 16.28 3.84 16.72
N TYR A 185 15.36 3.96 15.77
CA TYR A 185 15.13 5.19 15.01
C TYR A 185 14.23 6.22 15.71
N HIS A 186 13.72 5.93 16.92
CA HIS A 186 12.79 6.82 17.63
C HIS A 186 13.38 8.23 17.83
N ASP A 187 14.63 8.32 18.29
CA ASP A 187 15.31 9.60 18.56
C ASP A 187 16.08 10.16 17.35
N HIS A 188 15.94 9.55 16.16
CA HIS A 188 16.56 10.09 14.95
C HIS A 188 15.89 11.40 14.55
N HIS A 189 16.69 12.39 14.16
CA HIS A 189 16.24 13.78 14.03
C HIS A 189 15.04 14.00 13.09
N HIS A 190 14.90 13.22 12.00
CA HIS A 190 13.69 13.30 11.15
C HIS A 190 12.43 12.83 11.90
N ALA A 191 12.50 11.72 12.64
CA ALA A 191 11.37 11.21 13.41
C ALA A 191 11.01 12.15 14.57
N VAL A 192 12.01 12.73 15.23
CA VAL A 192 11.83 13.78 16.24
C VAL A 192 11.23 15.05 15.63
N GLU A 193 11.67 15.47 14.44
CA GLU A 193 11.13 16.64 13.73
C GLU A 193 9.66 16.43 13.34
N PHE A 194 9.31 15.27 12.80
CA PHE A 194 7.92 14.89 12.48
C PHE A 194 7.03 15.01 13.72
N ARG A 195 7.40 14.33 14.83
CA ARG A 195 6.64 14.39 16.08
C ARG A 195 6.56 15.82 16.62
N ARG A 196 7.65 16.59 16.59
CA ARG A 196 7.70 17.99 17.02
C ARG A 196 6.75 18.89 16.22
N LYS A 197 6.68 18.74 14.89
CA LYS A 197 5.73 19.50 14.04
C LYS A 197 4.30 19.13 14.36
N LEU A 198 4.02 17.83 14.47
CA LEU A 198 2.69 17.32 14.80
C LEU A 198 2.21 17.82 16.17
N THR A 199 3.05 17.77 17.20
CA THR A 199 2.76 18.33 18.53
C THR A 199 2.61 19.85 18.51
N LYS A 200 3.37 20.59 17.69
CA LYS A 200 3.21 22.04 17.52
C LYS A 200 1.85 22.40 16.91
N MET A 201 1.37 21.59 15.95
CA MET A 201 0.06 21.81 15.31
C MET A 201 -1.09 21.43 16.25
N GLY A 202 -0.99 20.27 16.90
CA GLY A 202 -1.87 19.84 17.99
C GLY A 202 -3.26 19.38 17.57
N GLY A 203 -3.83 18.51 18.42
CA GLY A 203 -5.23 18.04 18.34
C GLY A 203 -5.67 17.58 16.95
N GLU A 204 -6.96 17.79 16.68
CA GLU A 204 -7.62 17.37 15.43
C GLU A 204 -6.93 17.88 14.17
N ARG A 205 -6.42 19.13 14.16
CA ARG A 205 -5.72 19.70 13.01
C ARG A 205 -4.44 18.92 12.69
N GLY A 206 -3.65 18.60 13.71
CA GLY A 206 -2.44 17.79 13.57
C GLY A 206 -2.76 16.40 13.02
N ILE A 207 -3.79 15.73 13.56
CA ILE A 207 -4.22 14.41 13.09
C ILE A 207 -4.71 14.49 11.63
N THR A 208 -5.61 15.40 11.29
CA THR A 208 -6.16 15.54 9.93
C THR A 208 -5.07 15.89 8.91
N LYS A 209 -4.11 16.78 9.24
CA LYS A 209 -2.98 17.05 8.34
C LYS A 209 -2.06 15.84 8.19
N ALA A 210 -1.80 15.09 9.25
CA ALA A 210 -1.00 13.87 9.17
C ALA A 210 -1.69 12.80 8.30
N MET A 211 -3.01 12.62 8.42
CA MET A 211 -3.79 11.79 7.52
C MET A 211 -3.65 12.26 6.06
N GLY A 212 -3.67 13.57 5.81
CA GLY A 212 -3.45 14.20 4.51
C GLY A 212 -2.00 14.19 3.99
N GLU A 213 -1.05 13.58 4.71
CA GLU A 213 0.33 13.32 4.27
C GLU A 213 0.68 11.81 4.29
N ILE A 214 -0.29 10.92 4.49
CA ILE A 214 -0.03 9.47 4.57
C ILE A 214 0.36 8.85 3.23
N ASP A 215 -0.04 9.46 2.11
CA ASP A 215 0.44 9.13 0.76
C ASP A 215 1.91 9.51 0.56
N ILE A 216 2.35 10.63 1.13
CA ILE A 216 3.78 11.01 1.14
C ILE A 216 4.60 9.98 1.92
N LEU A 217 4.10 9.50 3.06
CA LEU A 217 4.74 8.41 3.81
C LEU A 217 4.78 7.11 3.01
N PHE A 218 3.67 6.73 2.38
CA PHE A 218 3.57 5.49 1.61
C PHE A 218 4.54 5.49 0.41
N ASN A 219 4.62 6.59 -0.34
CA ASN A 219 5.57 6.73 -1.44
C ASN A 219 7.02 6.55 -0.96
N TYR A 220 7.40 7.16 0.17
CA TYR A 220 8.74 6.95 0.75
C TYR A 220 9.01 5.51 1.21
N LEU A 221 7.99 4.78 1.67
CA LEU A 221 8.13 3.35 1.95
C LEU A 221 8.29 2.54 0.65
N GLN A 222 7.59 2.90 -0.43
CA GLN A 222 7.76 2.26 -1.74
C GLN A 222 9.14 2.53 -2.35
N ASP A 223 9.64 3.76 -2.27
CA ASP A 223 10.92 4.20 -2.85
C ASP A 223 12.14 3.60 -2.10
N PHE A 224 12.12 3.61 -0.76
CA PHE A 224 13.29 3.26 0.04
C PHE A 224 13.27 1.82 0.58
N CYS A 225 12.11 1.22 0.85
CA CYS A 225 12.03 -0.14 1.40
C CYS A 225 12.04 -1.23 0.33
N ALA A 226 13.04 -1.18 -0.55
CA ALA A 226 13.29 -2.19 -1.56
C ALA A 226 14.22 -3.31 -1.07
N LYS A 227 13.98 -4.56 -1.48
CA LYS A 227 14.90 -5.67 -1.20
C LYS A 227 16.21 -5.42 -1.95
N PRO A 228 17.39 -5.52 -1.31
CA PRO A 228 18.65 -5.27 -2.01
C PRO A 228 18.83 -6.24 -3.18
N LYS A 229 19.36 -5.75 -4.31
CA LYS A 229 19.65 -6.58 -5.47
C LYS A 229 20.66 -7.67 -5.08
N ASN A 230 20.24 -8.93 -5.11
CA ASN A 230 21.15 -10.06 -4.96
C ASN A 230 22.30 -9.91 -5.97
N SER A 231 23.52 -9.74 -5.48
CA SER A 231 24.72 -9.68 -6.32
C SER A 231 25.03 -11.08 -6.84
N THR A 232 24.61 -11.36 -8.07
CA THR A 232 24.69 -12.70 -8.69
C THR A 232 26.13 -13.13 -8.98
N GLY A 233 26.77 -13.74 -7.98
CA GLY A 233 27.99 -14.51 -8.13
C GLY A 233 29.29 -13.71 -8.24
N PRO A 234 30.45 -14.39 -8.15
CA PRO A 234 31.76 -13.77 -8.29
C PRO A 234 32.07 -13.43 -9.75
N ALA A 235 32.87 -12.38 -9.96
CA ALA A 235 33.53 -12.15 -11.25
C ALA A 235 34.57 -13.26 -11.49
N ALA A 236 34.20 -14.27 -12.29
CA ALA A 236 35.11 -15.34 -12.68
C ALA A 236 35.93 -14.93 -13.91
N ALA A 237 37.26 -14.89 -13.72
CA ALA A 237 38.31 -14.88 -14.75
C ALA A 237 38.27 -13.81 -15.86
N GLN A 238 39.15 -12.82 -15.72
CA GLN A 238 40.31 -12.69 -16.62
C GLN A 238 41.50 -12.09 -15.86
#